data_AF-A0A653DJ70-F1
#
_entry.id   AF-A0A653DJ70-F1
#
_cell.length_a   1.000
_cell.length_b   1.000
_cell.length_c   1.000
_cell.angle_alpha   90.00
_cell.angle_beta   90.00
_cell.angle_gamma   90.00
#
_symmetry.space_group_name_H-M   'P 1'
#
loop_
_entity.id
_entity.type
_entity.pdbx_description
1 polymer ?
#
loop_
_entity_poly.entity_id
_entity_poly.type
_entity_poly.pdbx_seq_one_letter_code
_entity_poly.pdbx_strand_id
1 'polypeptide(L)'
;MAVLSTIGLICVSIFVSVAAEELHPIENKPGICFKIHTPSQPNLFPNPRRPEYSSLFEACTEWLKEDKNCLGLRTQNNEVLVLHCKGQRKRNRPGCYKMINRDKREEIICQKINRQQSNCEVVNTRTNLNIVAYCPPTRVAAVTNRVTPKRSIARLLSNHRSL
;
A
#
# COMPACT_ATOMS: atom_id res chain seq x y z
N MET A 1 37.23 18.04 45.96
CA MET A 1 35.91 17.36 45.92
C MET A 1 35.20 17.80 44.65
N ALA A 2 35.28 17.01 43.57
CA ALA A 2 34.60 17.32 42.31
C ALA A 2 34.47 16.05 41.45
N VAL A 3 33.52 15.17 41.74
CA VAL A 3 33.06 14.13 40.79
C VAL A 3 31.59 13.81 41.10
N LEU A 4 30.66 14.67 40.69
CA LEU A 4 29.21 14.41 40.77
C LEU A 4 28.47 15.31 39.78
N SER A 5 28.88 15.32 38.50
CA SER A 5 28.17 16.14 37.50
C SER A 5 28.36 15.69 36.05
N THR A 6 28.47 14.38 35.79
CA THR A 6 28.59 13.88 34.40
C THR A 6 27.60 12.78 34.04
N ILE A 7 26.96 12.13 35.03
CA ILE A 7 26.06 10.99 34.76
C ILE A 7 24.63 11.44 34.40
N GLY A 8 24.20 12.64 34.84
CA GLY A 8 22.82 13.11 34.59
C GLY A 8 22.54 13.63 33.18
N LEU A 9 23.56 14.08 32.44
CA LEU A 9 23.39 14.76 31.14
C LEU A 9 23.35 13.79 29.94
N ILE A 10 23.82 12.56 30.12
CA ILE A 10 23.85 11.54 29.05
C ILE A 10 22.51 10.80 28.95
N CYS A 11 21.73 10.70 30.03
CA CYS A 11 20.43 10.01 29.99
C CYS A 11 19.31 10.80 29.29
N VAL A 12 19.43 12.13 29.19
CA VAL A 12 18.38 13.00 28.59
C VAL A 12 18.48 13.03 27.06
N SER A 13 19.65 12.74 26.47
CA SER A 13 19.87 12.80 25.02
C SER A 13 19.52 11.51 24.27
N ILE A 14 19.34 10.37 24.97
CA ILE A 14 19.15 9.06 24.30
C ILE A 14 17.67 8.76 23.97
N PHE A 15 16.69 9.40 24.61
CA PHE A 15 15.27 9.01 24.43
C PHE A 15 14.48 9.73 23.33
N VAL A 16 15.07 10.66 22.57
CA VAL A 16 14.36 11.40 21.48
C VAL A 16 14.74 10.89 20.10
N SER A 17 14.96 9.58 19.96
CA SER A 17 15.01 8.93 18.65
C SER A 17 13.60 8.42 18.32
N VAL A 18 12.65 9.34 18.08
CA VAL A 18 11.37 8.96 17.47
C VAL A 18 11.72 8.51 16.06
N ALA A 19 11.83 7.20 15.87
CA ALA A 19 11.97 6.59 14.56
C ALA A 19 10.75 7.01 13.72
N ALA A 20 10.94 7.99 12.85
CA ALA A 20 9.96 8.32 11.84
C ALA A 20 9.92 7.16 10.86
N GLU A 21 8.97 6.23 11.04
CA GLU A 21 8.66 5.22 10.04
C GLU A 21 8.18 5.95 8.77
N GLU A 22 8.96 5.85 7.70
CA GLU A 22 8.67 6.47 6.42
C GLU A 22 7.56 5.65 5.72
N LEU A 23 6.33 6.16 5.78
CA LEU A 23 5.17 5.58 5.07
C LEU A 23 5.33 5.80 3.57
N HIS A 24 4.93 4.82 2.76
CA HIS A 24 4.86 4.89 1.29
C HIS A 24 3.56 5.58 0.86
N PRO A 25 3.56 6.87 0.51
CA PRO A 25 2.32 7.56 0.18
C PRO A 25 1.79 7.03 -1.15
N ILE A 26 0.46 6.99 -1.26
CA ILE A 26 -0.23 6.62 -2.49
C ILE A 26 0.17 7.59 -3.60
N GLU A 27 0.64 7.05 -4.73
CA GLU A 27 1.03 7.85 -5.88
C GLU A 27 -0.16 8.59 -6.48
N ASN A 28 0.06 9.86 -6.84
CA ASN A 28 -0.94 10.70 -7.51
C ASN A 28 -0.98 10.43 -9.03
N LYS A 29 -1.30 9.20 -9.42
CA LYS A 29 -1.45 8.78 -10.83
C LYS A 29 -2.74 8.00 -11.03
N PRO A 30 -3.45 8.17 -12.17
CA PRO A 30 -4.59 7.34 -12.50
C PRO A 30 -4.18 5.92 -12.89
N GLY A 31 -5.09 4.96 -12.72
CA GLY A 31 -4.94 3.55 -13.11
C GLY A 31 -4.19 2.69 -12.09
N ILE A 32 -3.86 3.20 -10.90
CA ILE A 32 -3.24 2.41 -9.84
C ILE A 32 -4.34 1.76 -9.00
N CYS A 33 -4.31 0.43 -8.92
CA CYS A 33 -5.35 -0.34 -8.25
C CYS A 33 -4.91 -0.79 -6.85
N PHE A 34 -5.87 -0.74 -5.93
CA PHE A 34 -5.68 -1.01 -4.52
C PHE A 34 -6.69 -2.04 -4.04
N LYS A 35 -6.21 -2.96 -3.21
CA LYS A 35 -7.02 -3.98 -2.56
C LYS A 35 -7.74 -3.36 -1.36
N ILE A 36 -9.05 -3.60 -1.26
CA ILE A 36 -9.88 -3.09 -0.18
C ILE A 36 -10.48 -4.26 0.60
N HIS A 37 -10.08 -4.37 1.86
CA HIS A 37 -10.50 -5.44 2.75
C HIS A 37 -11.64 -4.96 3.65
N THR A 38 -12.62 -5.83 3.87
CA THR A 38 -13.66 -5.65 4.89
C THR A 38 -13.13 -6.05 6.28
N PRO A 39 -13.83 -5.69 7.37
CA PRO A 39 -13.48 -6.17 8.72
C PRO A 39 -13.44 -7.70 8.85
N SER A 40 -14.21 -8.40 8.01
CA SER A 40 -14.22 -9.87 7.94
C SER A 40 -13.05 -10.47 7.16
N GLN A 41 -12.19 -9.65 6.54
CA GLN A 41 -11.00 -10.05 5.78
C GLN A 41 -9.73 -9.55 6.48
N PRO A 42 -9.41 -10.07 7.67
CA PRO A 42 -8.28 -9.58 8.46
C PRO A 42 -6.93 -9.85 7.78
N ASN A 43 -6.78 -10.86 6.93
CA ASN A 43 -5.49 -11.09 6.30
C ASN A 43 -5.27 -10.14 5.11
N LEU A 44 -4.58 -9.03 5.34
CA LEU A 44 -4.26 -8.04 4.31
C LEU A 44 -3.22 -8.52 3.28
N PHE A 45 -2.52 -9.61 3.57
CA PHE A 45 -1.53 -10.21 2.68
C PHE A 45 -1.89 -11.68 2.41
N PRO A 46 -2.94 -11.95 1.62
CA PRO A 46 -3.35 -13.32 1.33
C PRO A 46 -2.25 -14.03 0.53
N ASN A 47 -2.01 -15.30 0.86
CA ASN A 47 -1.04 -16.14 0.16
C ASN A 47 -1.43 -16.25 -1.33
N PRO A 48 -0.56 -15.86 -2.28
CA PRO A 48 -0.88 -15.90 -3.70
C PRO A 48 -1.23 -17.31 -4.21
N ARG A 49 -0.70 -18.36 -3.56
CA ARG A 49 -0.95 -19.76 -3.93
C ARG A 49 -2.24 -20.34 -3.34
N ARG A 50 -2.81 -19.66 -2.34
CA ARG A 50 -4.05 -20.05 -1.67
C ARG A 50 -4.80 -18.77 -1.30
N PRO A 51 -5.53 -18.17 -2.26
CA PRO A 51 -6.34 -16.99 -1.99
C PRO A 51 -7.34 -17.34 -0.87
N GLU A 52 -7.20 -16.67 0.26
CA GLU A 52 -8.03 -16.89 1.46
C GLU A 52 -9.46 -16.41 1.26
N TYR A 53 -9.65 -15.44 0.37
CA TYR A 53 -10.94 -14.81 0.09
C TYR A 53 -11.36 -15.06 -1.35
N SER A 54 -12.60 -15.53 -1.54
CA SER A 54 -13.21 -15.82 -2.84
C SER A 54 -13.49 -14.56 -3.65
N SER A 55 -13.73 -13.43 -2.98
CA SER A 55 -13.91 -12.13 -3.60
C SER A 55 -13.16 -11.06 -2.80
N LEU A 56 -12.17 -10.45 -3.44
CA LEU A 56 -11.48 -9.27 -2.93
C LEU A 56 -11.91 -8.08 -3.78
N PHE A 57 -12.36 -7.01 -3.11
CA PHE A 57 -12.70 -5.80 -3.84
C PHE A 57 -11.42 -5.06 -4.21
N GLU A 58 -11.33 -4.67 -5.46
CA GLU A 58 -10.24 -3.87 -6.00
C GLU A 58 -10.83 -2.61 -6.64
N ALA A 59 -10.24 -1.47 -6.33
CA ALA A 59 -10.59 -0.21 -6.95
C ALA A 59 -9.33 0.49 -7.43
N CYS A 60 -9.46 1.24 -8.52
CA CYS A 60 -8.35 1.94 -9.13
C CYS A 60 -8.52 3.45 -9.02
N THR A 61 -7.40 4.15 -9.01
CA THR A 61 -7.40 5.61 -9.02
C THR A 61 -7.90 6.15 -10.35
N GLU A 62 -8.86 7.05 -10.31
CA GLU A 62 -9.47 7.64 -11.49
C GLU A 62 -9.81 9.11 -11.25
N TRP A 63 -10.00 9.84 -12.34
CA TRP A 63 -10.56 11.19 -12.27
C TRP A 63 -12.03 11.09 -11.87
N LEU A 64 -12.39 11.76 -10.78
CA LEU A 64 -13.71 11.66 -10.19
C LEU A 64 -14.77 12.24 -11.15
N LYS A 65 -15.90 11.55 -11.28
CA LYS A 65 -16.97 11.96 -12.21
C LYS A 65 -17.64 13.25 -11.77
N GLU A 66 -17.81 13.41 -10.46
CA GLU A 66 -18.44 14.58 -9.84
C GLU A 66 -17.53 15.81 -9.85
N ASP A 67 -16.21 15.60 -9.84
CA ASP A 67 -15.21 16.66 -9.96
C ASP A 67 -14.04 16.18 -10.82
N LYS A 68 -14.11 16.51 -12.12
CA LYS A 68 -13.10 16.11 -13.12
C LYS A 68 -11.70 16.69 -12.85
N ASN A 69 -11.57 17.61 -11.90
CA ASN A 69 -10.29 18.16 -11.48
C ASN A 69 -9.64 17.36 -10.35
N CYS A 70 -10.34 16.40 -9.77
CA CYS A 70 -9.84 15.58 -8.68
C CYS A 70 -9.56 14.15 -9.10
N LEU A 71 -8.41 13.63 -8.69
CA LEU A 71 -8.01 12.23 -8.76
C LEU A 71 -8.32 11.57 -7.40
N GLY A 72 -8.97 10.42 -7.44
CA GLY A 72 -9.28 9.66 -6.25
C GLY A 72 -9.61 8.20 -6.53
N LEU A 73 -10.07 7.51 -5.50
CA LEU A 73 -10.43 6.10 -5.51
C LEU A 73 -11.79 5.96 -4.83
N ARG A 74 -12.71 5.20 -5.42
CA ARG A 74 -14.02 4.91 -4.82
C ARG A 74 -14.08 3.49 -4.26
N THR A 75 -14.53 3.36 -3.02
CA THR A 75 -14.70 2.07 -2.34
C THR A 75 -16.05 1.42 -2.68
N GLN A 76 -16.22 0.15 -2.34
CA GLN A 76 -17.48 -0.59 -2.45
C GLN A 76 -18.62 0.04 -1.62
N ASN A 77 -18.28 0.87 -0.63
CA ASN A 77 -19.25 1.55 0.23
C ASN A 77 -19.58 2.98 -0.26
N ASN A 78 -19.16 3.35 -1.47
CA ASN A 78 -19.28 4.70 -2.05
C ASN A 78 -18.56 5.79 -1.25
N GLU A 79 -17.55 5.43 -0.46
CA GLU A 79 -16.61 6.39 0.10
C GLU A 79 -15.54 6.71 -0.95
N VAL A 80 -15.06 7.95 -0.98
CA VAL A 80 -14.08 8.43 -1.98
C VAL A 80 -12.84 8.96 -1.31
N LEU A 81 -11.70 8.31 -1.55
CA LEU A 81 -10.38 8.76 -1.14
C LEU A 81 -9.84 9.73 -2.18
N VAL A 82 -9.68 11.01 -1.83
CA VAL A 82 -9.19 12.07 -2.72
C VAL A 82 -7.68 12.27 -2.54
N LEU A 83 -6.93 11.93 -3.58
CA LEU A 83 -5.48 11.96 -3.61
C LEU A 83 -4.95 13.34 -4.00
N HIS A 84 -5.49 13.88 -5.09
CA HIS A 84 -5.03 15.15 -5.66
C HIS A 84 -6.18 15.88 -6.36
N CYS A 85 -6.19 17.21 -6.30
CA CYS A 85 -7.08 18.04 -7.13
C CYS A 85 -6.26 19.15 -7.80
N LYS A 86 -6.52 19.41 -9.07
CA LYS A 86 -5.89 20.50 -9.83
C LYS A 86 -6.18 21.84 -9.15
N GLY A 87 -5.16 22.71 -9.08
CA GLY A 87 -5.29 24.03 -8.45
C GLY A 87 -5.24 24.02 -6.92
N GLN A 88 -5.25 22.85 -6.26
CA GLN A 88 -4.99 22.77 -4.82
C GLN A 88 -3.49 22.60 -4.55
N ARG A 89 -2.98 23.33 -3.54
CA ARG A 89 -1.62 23.13 -3.04
C ARG A 89 -1.47 21.70 -2.52
N LYS A 90 -0.28 21.11 -2.71
CA LYS A 90 0.05 19.81 -2.10
C LYS A 90 -0.23 19.90 -0.60
N ARG A 91 -0.93 18.91 -0.05
CA ARG A 91 -1.18 18.84 1.39
C ARG A 91 0.17 18.68 2.11
N ASN A 92 0.35 19.43 3.20
CA ASN A 92 1.58 19.41 4.01
C ASN A 92 1.77 18.15 4.87
N ARG A 93 0.87 17.14 4.78
CA ARG A 93 0.95 15.90 5.56
C ARG A 93 1.00 14.68 4.64
N PRO A 94 2.21 14.16 4.34
CA PRO A 94 2.38 12.91 3.61
C PRO A 94 1.59 11.78 4.27
N GLY A 95 1.00 10.89 3.46
CA GLY A 95 0.19 9.78 3.97
C GLY A 95 -1.20 10.16 4.50
N CYS A 96 -1.60 11.43 4.52
CA CYS A 96 -2.95 11.85 4.90
C CYS A 96 -3.77 12.35 3.70
N TYR A 97 -5.01 11.88 3.62
CA TYR A 97 -5.89 12.07 2.48
C TYR A 97 -7.26 12.56 2.94
N LYS A 98 -7.96 13.25 2.04
CA LYS A 98 -9.35 13.63 2.25
C LYS A 98 -10.21 12.44 1.86
N MET A 99 -11.13 12.07 2.75
CA MET A 99 -12.16 11.08 2.51
C MET A 99 -13.50 11.81 2.39
N ILE A 100 -14.24 11.52 1.32
CA ILE A 100 -15.62 11.94 1.17
C ILE A 100 -16.47 10.72 1.48
N ASN A 101 -17.19 10.76 2.58
CA ASN A 101 -18.04 9.67 3.04
C ASN A 101 -19.31 9.55 2.18
N ARG A 102 -20.04 8.44 2.36
CA ARG A 102 -21.33 8.20 1.69
C ARG A 102 -22.36 9.30 1.97
N ASP A 103 -22.32 9.89 3.16
CA ASP A 103 -23.15 11.03 3.58
C ASP A 103 -22.64 12.38 3.05
N LYS A 104 -21.65 12.38 2.14
CA LYS A 104 -20.96 13.54 1.57
C LYS A 104 -20.18 14.37 2.59
N ARG A 105 -19.99 13.89 3.81
CA ARG A 105 -19.12 14.56 4.79
C ARG A 105 -17.67 14.31 4.46
N GLU A 106 -16.87 15.34 4.66
CA GLU A 106 -15.44 15.31 4.40
C GLU A 106 -14.68 15.11 5.71
N GLU A 107 -13.65 14.26 5.68
CA GLU A 107 -12.73 14.08 6.79
C GLU A 107 -11.30 13.88 6.29
N ILE A 108 -10.33 14.07 7.16
CA ILE A 108 -8.93 13.75 6.88
C ILE A 108 -8.58 12.44 7.57
N ILE A 109 -8.19 11.45 6.79
CA ILE A 109 -7.72 10.16 7.28
C ILE A 109 -6.25 9.97 6.92
N CYS A 110 -5.50 9.31 7.79
CA CYS A 110 -4.08 9.09 7.59
C CYS A 110 -3.79 7.60 7.48
N GLN A 111 -2.83 7.30 6.61
CA GLN A 111 -2.21 6.00 6.47
C GLN A 111 -1.49 5.63 7.76
N LYS A 112 -1.56 4.36 8.12
CA LYS A 112 -0.88 3.80 9.29
C LYS A 112 -0.40 2.39 9.00
N ILE A 113 0.59 1.95 9.77
CA ILE A 113 1.08 0.57 9.72
C ILE A 113 0.15 -0.30 10.56
N ASN A 114 -0.44 -1.31 9.93
CA ASN A 114 -1.18 -2.37 10.59
C ASN A 114 -0.19 -3.42 11.12
N ARG A 115 0.26 -3.21 12.36
CA ARG A 115 1.21 -4.11 13.06
C ARG A 115 0.66 -5.50 13.33
N GLN A 116 -0.66 -5.67 13.33
CA GLN A 116 -1.28 -6.98 13.57
C GLN A 116 -1.22 -7.87 12.32
N GLN A 117 -1.05 -7.29 11.12
CA GLN A 117 -1.23 -7.98 9.85
C GLN A 117 -0.11 -7.61 8.88
N SER A 118 1.02 -8.31 9.01
CA SER A 118 2.16 -8.27 8.07
C SER A 118 2.82 -6.90 7.88
N ASN A 119 2.64 -5.97 8.83
CA ASN A 119 3.14 -4.59 8.76
C ASN A 119 2.70 -3.87 7.47
N CYS A 120 1.51 -4.20 6.97
CA CYS A 120 0.94 -3.51 5.82
C CYS A 120 0.57 -2.08 6.18
N GLU A 121 0.79 -1.16 5.26
CA GLU A 121 0.36 0.21 5.33
C GLU A 121 -1.05 0.35 4.78
N VAL A 122 -1.95 0.85 5.61
CA VAL A 122 -3.37 0.91 5.32
C VAL A 122 -3.96 2.28 5.59
N VAL A 123 -5.01 2.59 4.82
CA VAL A 123 -5.91 3.70 5.08
C VAL A 123 -7.25 3.13 5.52
N ASN A 124 -7.69 3.46 6.73
CA ASN A 124 -8.96 3.02 7.28
C ASN A 124 -10.07 4.00 6.95
N THR A 125 -11.16 3.50 6.40
CA THR A 125 -12.37 4.31 6.19
C THR A 125 -13.28 4.29 7.41
N ARG A 126 -14.25 5.20 7.45
CA ARG A 126 -15.24 5.29 8.53
C ARG A 126 -16.13 4.06 8.62
N THR A 127 -16.37 3.39 7.48
CA THR A 127 -17.05 2.09 7.44
C THR A 127 -16.14 0.89 7.70
N ASN A 128 -14.96 1.12 8.29
CA ASN A 128 -13.97 0.10 8.67
C ASN A 128 -13.41 -0.72 7.50
N LEU A 129 -13.41 -0.16 6.29
CA LEU A 129 -12.67 -0.75 5.19
C LEU A 129 -11.17 -0.45 5.34
N ASN A 130 -10.33 -1.41 4.99
CA ASN A 130 -8.88 -1.25 4.91
C ASN A 130 -8.46 -1.14 3.45
N ILE A 131 -8.04 0.05 3.01
CA ILE A 131 -7.41 0.25 1.71
C ILE A 131 -5.91 -0.02 1.90
N VAL A 132 -5.39 -1.06 1.25
CA VAL A 132 -3.98 -1.46 1.39
C VAL A 132 -3.11 -0.64 0.44
N ALA A 133 -2.34 0.31 0.98
CA ALA A 133 -1.45 1.17 0.19
C ALA A 133 -0.14 0.46 -0.18
N TYR A 134 0.44 -0.25 0.78
CA TYR A 134 1.67 -1.00 0.60
C TYR A 134 1.74 -2.17 1.59
N CYS A 135 2.31 -3.30 1.17
CA CYS A 135 2.67 -4.38 2.08
C CYS A 135 4.09 -4.82 1.76
N PRO A 136 5.01 -4.84 2.74
CA PRO A 136 6.35 -5.34 2.50
C PRO A 136 6.29 -6.84 2.17
N PRO A 137 7.14 -7.34 1.25
CA PRO A 137 7.21 -8.77 0.97
C PRO A 137 7.68 -9.51 2.22
N THR A 138 6.89 -10.50 2.67
CA THR A 138 7.34 -11.40 3.74
C THR A 138 8.51 -12.24 3.23
N ARG A 139 9.54 -12.44 4.06
CA ARG A 139 10.82 -13.11 3.68
C ARG A 139 10.65 -14.54 3.12
N VAL A 140 9.46 -15.12 3.19
CA VAL A 140 9.13 -16.44 2.62
C VAL A 140 8.94 -16.39 1.09
N ALA A 141 8.69 -15.21 0.49
CA ALA A 141 8.52 -15.06 -0.96
C ALA A 141 9.81 -14.75 -1.74
N ALA A 142 10.93 -14.45 -1.05
CA ALA A 142 12.20 -14.09 -1.70
C ALA A 142 12.99 -15.31 -2.24
N VAL A 143 12.54 -16.55 -1.96
CA VAL A 143 13.17 -17.78 -2.43
C VAL A 143 12.29 -18.45 -3.47
N THR A 144 12.21 -17.91 -4.69
CA THR A 144 11.92 -18.67 -5.94
C THR A 144 11.87 -17.73 -7.15
N ASN A 145 12.94 -16.99 -7.42
CA ASN A 145 13.23 -16.47 -8.76
C ASN A 145 14.73 -16.61 -9.05
N ARG A 146 15.26 -17.83 -8.90
CA ARG A 146 16.38 -18.25 -9.75
C ARG A 146 15.78 -18.78 -11.03
N VAL A 147 15.76 -17.91 -12.03
CA VAL A 147 15.51 -18.21 -13.43
C VAL A 147 16.39 -19.40 -13.82
N THR A 148 15.81 -20.59 -13.95
CA THR A 148 16.44 -21.66 -14.73
C THR A 148 16.21 -21.33 -16.20
N PRO A 149 17.27 -21.24 -17.02
CA PRO A 149 17.11 -20.97 -18.45
C PRO A 149 16.37 -22.14 -19.11
N LYS A 150 15.27 -21.81 -19.81
CA LYS A 150 14.58 -22.69 -20.76
C LYS A 150 15.61 -23.29 -21.72
N ARG A 151 15.87 -24.59 -21.62
CA ARG A 151 16.43 -25.36 -22.73
C ARG A 151 15.33 -25.48 -23.80
N SER A 152 15.39 -24.60 -24.80
CA SER A 152 14.66 -24.79 -26.05
C SER A 152 15.20 -26.01 -26.77
N ILE A 153 14.40 -27.09 -26.84
CA ILE A 153 14.64 -28.20 -27.76
C ILE A 153 14.18 -27.72 -29.14
N ALA A 154 15.14 -27.29 -29.96
CA ALA A 154 14.91 -27.04 -31.37
C ALA A 154 14.81 -28.38 -32.12
N ARG A 155 13.69 -28.60 -32.81
CA ARG A 155 13.54 -29.65 -33.83
C ARG A 155 14.50 -29.34 -34.99
N LEU A 156 15.39 -30.26 -35.30
CA LEU A 156 16.08 -30.31 -36.58
C LEU A 156 15.36 -31.32 -37.49
N LEU A 157 14.67 -30.77 -38.49
CA LEU A 157 14.30 -31.47 -39.71
C LEU A 157 15.45 -31.31 -40.70
N SER A 158 15.99 -32.42 -41.20
CA SER A 158 16.70 -32.50 -42.49
C SER A 158 16.45 -33.91 -43.03
N ASN A 159 15.50 -34.11 -43.94
CA ASN A 159 15.72 -34.05 -45.39
C ASN A 159 17.11 -34.55 -45.79
N HIS A 160 17.19 -35.82 -46.19
CA HIS A 160 18.19 -36.27 -47.14
C HIS A 160 17.52 -37.06 -48.27
N ARG A 161 17.79 -36.57 -49.47
CA ARG A 161 17.43 -37.06 -50.79
C ARG A 161 18.58 -37.93 -51.32
N SER A 162 18.28 -38.77 -52.32
CA SER A 162 19.18 -39.53 -53.22
C SER A 162 19.65 -40.88 -52.64
N LEU A 163 19.52 -42.03 -53.30
CA LEU A 163 19.36 -42.42 -54.71
C LEU A 163 18.43 -43.63 -54.82
#